data_AF-A0A0Q9I9J2-F1
#
_entry.id   AF-A0A0Q9I9J2-F1
#
_cell.length_a   1.000
_cell.length_b   1.000
_cell.length_c   1.000
_cell.angle_alpha   90.00
_cell.angle_beta   90.00
_cell.angle_gamma   90.00
#
_symmetry.space_group_name_H-M   'P 1'
#
loop_
_entity.id
_entity.type
_entity.pdbx_description
1 polymer ?
#
loop_
_entity_poly.entity_id
_entity_poly.type
_entity_poly.pdbx_seq_one_letter_code
_entity_poly.pdbx_strand_id
1 'polypeptide(L)'
;MRIAFHTPLNAYDDGGISGDRRMARQLVAVLEGLGHVVEPVRAGRDFMPTSDADRLARHQGEAAALSEAMLARWQTGEPPPELWFTYHNYYKAPDLLGPGITERLGIPYVVAEASDAARRATGEWAQHTRIVRHGLAAADLHLHFTDRDRQGLEPWRSRHTAILELPPFIAFDAAPPRQAGEAAVPRLVTVAMMREGTKQNSYLTLARILAGVADRPWTLTIIGDGRKRAEIEQAFAGLPAGRVCWRGAIPHDRVVAEMAAHDLFIWPGVREAYGLVYLEAQAVGLPIVAFDSGGVSATVRSGETALLAPEGDEAALAAALRRLLDDAELRRGMGVRARRFALEERNPAQAAAILKGGLALAVANRTARSRSAMEVTAS
;
A
#
# COMPACT_ATOMS: atom_id res chain seq x y z
N MET A 1 17.18 -18.75 -3.45
CA MET A 1 17.36 -17.85 -2.30
C MET A 1 16.28 -18.15 -1.26
N ARG A 2 16.71 -18.33 -0.02
CA ARG A 2 15.90 -18.27 1.20
C ARG A 2 15.77 -16.80 1.61
N ILE A 3 14.56 -16.27 1.60
CA ILE A 3 14.26 -14.86 1.87
C ILE A 3 13.59 -14.76 3.23
N ALA A 4 14.22 -14.05 4.18
CA ALA A 4 13.55 -13.62 5.40
C ALA A 4 12.65 -12.41 5.07
N PHE A 5 11.33 -12.56 5.22
CA PHE A 5 10.36 -11.52 4.90
C PHE A 5 9.81 -10.88 6.18
N HIS A 6 10.18 -9.63 6.41
CA HIS A 6 9.86 -8.89 7.62
C HIS A 6 8.85 -7.77 7.37
N THR A 7 7.87 -7.64 8.26
CA THR A 7 6.81 -6.63 8.18
C THR A 7 6.67 -5.90 9.52
N PRO A 8 7.48 -4.86 9.80
CA PRO A 8 7.47 -4.12 11.06
C PRO A 8 6.08 -3.55 11.42
N LEU A 9 5.29 -3.19 10.40
CA LEU A 9 3.99 -2.55 10.59
C LEU A 9 2.92 -3.51 11.11
N ASN A 10 2.75 -4.66 10.47
CA ASN A 10 1.71 -5.65 10.74
C ASN A 10 2.19 -7.00 10.20
N ALA A 11 2.07 -8.07 10.99
CA ALA A 11 2.22 -9.42 10.48
C ALA A 11 1.20 -9.67 9.36
N TYR A 12 1.65 -10.24 8.25
CA TYR A 12 0.79 -10.45 7.07
C TYR A 12 0.05 -11.80 7.09
N ASP A 13 0.49 -12.71 7.95
CA ASP A 13 -0.01 -14.07 8.15
C ASP A 13 -0.90 -14.21 9.41
N ASP A 14 -1.22 -13.10 10.08
CA ASP A 14 -2.05 -13.06 11.31
C ASP A 14 -3.57 -13.20 11.08
N GLY A 15 -3.99 -13.44 9.84
CA GLY A 15 -5.41 -13.48 9.44
C GLY A 15 -6.08 -12.10 9.32
N GLY A 16 -5.36 -11.01 9.59
CA GLY A 16 -5.88 -9.65 9.49
C GLY A 16 -6.21 -9.24 8.05
N ILE A 17 -7.24 -8.40 7.93
CA ILE A 17 -7.74 -7.88 6.65
C ILE A 17 -7.38 -6.39 6.54
N SER A 18 -6.34 -6.11 5.75
CA SER A 18 -5.95 -4.74 5.39
C SER A 18 -5.18 -4.72 4.07
N GLY A 19 -5.14 -3.54 3.42
CA GLY A 19 -4.46 -3.37 2.14
C GLY A 19 -2.96 -3.68 2.21
N ASP A 20 -2.29 -3.25 3.28
CA ASP A 20 -0.88 -3.56 3.54
C ASP A 20 -0.64 -5.08 3.67
N ARG A 21 -1.45 -5.78 4.46
CA ARG A 21 -1.33 -7.24 4.59
C ARG A 21 -1.59 -7.97 3.27
N ARG A 22 -2.57 -7.50 2.49
CA ARG A 22 -2.82 -8.05 1.15
C ARG A 22 -1.62 -7.84 0.24
N MET A 23 -1.07 -6.63 0.21
CA MET A 23 0.11 -6.32 -0.60
C MET A 23 1.33 -7.16 -0.19
N ALA A 24 1.58 -7.32 1.10
CA ALA A 24 2.62 -8.19 1.64
C ALA A 24 2.46 -9.64 1.15
N ARG A 25 1.26 -10.21 1.29
CA ARG A 25 0.95 -11.57 0.79
C ARG A 25 1.16 -11.70 -0.72
N GLN A 26 0.81 -10.66 -1.48
CA GLN A 26 1.04 -10.65 -2.94
C GLN A 26 2.53 -10.58 -3.30
N LEU A 27 3.33 -9.80 -2.56
CA LEU A 27 4.80 -9.78 -2.74
C LEU A 27 5.39 -11.17 -2.44
N VAL A 28 4.99 -11.80 -1.33
CA VAL A 28 5.41 -13.15 -0.95
C VAL A 28 5.07 -14.14 -2.06
N ALA A 29 3.81 -14.17 -2.52
CA ALA A 29 3.38 -15.06 -3.59
C ALA A 29 4.16 -14.85 -4.90
N VAL A 30 4.51 -13.60 -5.24
CA VAL A 30 5.35 -13.32 -6.41
C VAL A 30 6.78 -13.83 -6.21
N LEU A 31 7.38 -13.63 -5.04
CA LEU A 31 8.72 -14.11 -4.72
C LEU A 31 8.78 -15.65 -4.73
N GLU A 32 7.77 -16.32 -4.19
CA GLU A 32 7.63 -17.78 -4.24
C GLU A 32 7.43 -18.27 -5.68
N GLY A 33 6.62 -17.57 -6.48
CA GLY A 33 6.44 -17.84 -7.91
C GLY A 33 7.72 -17.68 -8.74
N LEU A 34 8.69 -16.90 -8.27
CA LEU A 34 10.04 -16.80 -8.84
C LEU A 34 10.99 -17.93 -8.39
N GLY A 35 10.51 -18.89 -7.59
CA GLY A 35 11.26 -20.04 -7.09
C GLY A 35 12.07 -19.75 -5.82
N HIS A 36 11.74 -18.69 -5.08
CA HIS A 36 12.34 -18.42 -3.78
C HIS A 36 11.59 -19.12 -2.64
N VAL A 37 12.29 -19.45 -1.56
CA VAL A 37 11.66 -19.88 -0.30
C VAL A 37 11.51 -18.64 0.56
N VAL A 38 10.29 -18.26 0.90
CA VAL A 38 10.01 -17.03 1.66
C VAL A 38 9.55 -17.40 3.06
N GLU A 39 10.29 -16.94 4.07
CA GLU A 39 10.03 -17.27 5.47
C GLU A 39 9.61 -16.00 6.22
N PRO A 40 8.41 -15.97 6.84
CA PRO A 40 8.00 -14.84 7.65
C PRO A 40 8.91 -14.67 8.87
N VAL A 41 9.38 -13.45 9.10
CA VAL A 41 10.09 -13.10 10.33
C VAL A 41 9.08 -12.98 11.47
N ARG A 42 9.11 -13.94 12.40
CA ARG A 42 8.25 -13.98 13.59
C ARG A 42 8.74 -12.98 14.64
N ALA A 43 8.42 -11.72 14.45
CA ALA A 43 8.73 -10.62 15.37
C ALA A 43 7.45 -9.97 15.93
N GLY A 44 7.61 -9.27 17.05
CA GLY A 44 6.58 -8.37 17.56
C GLY A 44 6.28 -7.23 16.60
N ARG A 45 5.12 -6.59 16.77
CA ARG A 45 4.73 -5.44 15.95
C ARG A 45 5.47 -4.19 16.39
N ASP A 46 6.30 -3.61 15.51
CA ASP A 46 7.08 -2.40 15.78
C ASP A 46 6.30 -1.09 15.63
N PHE A 47 5.04 -1.17 15.22
CA PHE A 47 4.19 0.00 15.07
C PHE A 47 3.91 0.72 16.41
N MET A 48 4.17 2.02 16.40
CA MET A 48 3.91 2.94 17.50
C MET A 48 2.99 4.08 17.04
N PRO A 49 1.76 4.23 17.60
CA PRO A 49 0.83 5.28 17.19
C PRO A 49 1.30 6.68 17.59
N THR A 50 1.99 6.78 18.72
CA THR A 50 2.56 7.98 19.34
C THR A 50 4.07 7.79 19.55
N SER A 51 4.80 8.89 19.65
CA SER A 51 6.22 8.86 19.97
C SER A 51 6.36 8.64 21.46
N ASP A 52 6.93 7.51 21.86
CA ASP A 52 7.09 7.11 23.27
C ASP A 52 8.48 6.47 23.40
N ALA A 53 9.37 7.15 24.11
CA ALA A 53 10.78 6.77 24.21
C ALA A 53 10.98 5.46 24.99
N ASP A 54 10.21 5.25 26.06
CA ASP A 54 10.30 4.02 26.88
C ASP A 54 9.78 2.82 26.09
N ARG A 55 8.68 3.03 25.34
CA ARG A 55 8.17 2.02 24.43
C ARG A 55 9.16 1.69 23.33
N LEU A 56 9.79 2.69 22.71
CA LEU A 56 10.81 2.46 21.70
C LEU A 56 12.00 1.69 22.29
N ALA A 57 12.52 2.09 23.45
CA ALA A 57 13.63 1.41 24.11
C ALA A 57 13.31 -0.06 24.40
N ARG A 58 12.08 -0.36 24.86
CA ARG A 58 11.61 -1.74 25.04
C ARG A 58 11.60 -2.53 23.73
N HIS A 59 11.02 -1.96 22.66
CA HIS A 59 11.00 -2.61 21.34
C HIS A 59 12.44 -2.87 20.82
N GLN A 60 13.37 -1.93 21.02
CA GLN A 60 14.77 -2.12 20.65
C GLN A 60 15.43 -3.25 21.45
N GLY A 61 15.14 -3.35 22.76
CA GLY A 61 15.64 -4.45 23.59
C GLY A 61 15.09 -5.81 23.18
N GLU A 62 13.79 -5.89 22.90
CA GLU A 62 13.12 -7.11 22.40
C GLU A 62 13.70 -7.53 21.04
N ALA A 63 13.88 -6.57 20.12
CA ALA A 63 14.48 -6.80 18.81
C ALA A 63 15.95 -7.25 18.91
N ALA A 64 16.74 -6.67 19.81
CA ALA A 64 18.12 -7.07 20.03
C ALA A 64 18.21 -8.53 20.52
N ALA A 65 17.40 -8.89 21.53
CA ALA A 65 17.36 -10.26 22.04
C ALA A 65 16.88 -11.27 20.97
N LEU A 66 15.86 -10.92 20.20
CA LEU A 66 15.38 -11.74 19.09
C LEU A 66 16.45 -11.91 18.01
N SER A 67 17.18 -10.83 17.68
CA SER A 67 18.23 -10.87 16.69
C SER A 67 19.38 -11.79 17.09
N GLU A 68 19.81 -11.78 18.36
CA GLU A 68 20.82 -12.72 18.87
C GLU A 68 20.32 -14.17 18.79
N ALA A 69 19.05 -14.40 19.18
CA ALA A 69 18.45 -15.73 19.11
C ALA A 69 18.38 -16.27 17.67
N MET A 70 18.03 -15.42 16.70
CA MET A 70 18.00 -15.80 15.27
C MET A 70 19.41 -16.15 14.76
N LEU A 71 20.41 -15.31 15.07
CA LEU A 71 21.79 -15.54 14.65
C LEU A 71 22.37 -16.82 15.25
N ALA A 72 22.11 -17.09 16.53
CA ALA A 72 22.53 -18.32 17.20
C ALA A 72 21.95 -19.56 16.52
N ARG A 73 20.65 -19.54 16.17
CA ARG A 73 19.99 -20.66 15.45
C ARG A 73 20.68 -20.98 14.14
N TRP A 74 21.04 -19.96 13.35
CA TRP A 74 21.76 -20.15 12.09
C TRP A 74 23.19 -20.64 12.27
N GLN A 75 23.87 -20.24 13.34
CA GLN A 75 25.18 -20.78 13.69
C GLN A 75 25.12 -22.26 14.11
N THR A 76 24.02 -22.68 14.75
CA THR A 76 23.82 -24.05 15.25
C THR A 76 23.26 -25.04 14.22
N GLY A 77 23.10 -24.63 12.96
CA GLY A 77 22.79 -25.54 11.85
C GLY A 77 21.47 -25.28 11.12
N GLU A 78 20.64 -24.31 11.55
CA GLU A 78 19.53 -23.86 10.71
C GLU A 78 20.07 -23.10 9.48
N PRO A 79 19.56 -23.36 8.27
CA PRO A 79 20.05 -22.67 7.08
C PRO A 79 19.69 -21.17 7.12
N PRO A 80 20.68 -20.25 7.09
CA PRO A 80 20.43 -18.81 7.19
C PRO A 80 19.66 -18.29 5.96
N PRO A 81 19.03 -17.11 6.08
CA PRO A 81 18.51 -16.41 4.91
C PRO A 81 19.67 -15.97 4.02
N GLU A 82 19.43 -16.01 2.71
CA GLU A 82 20.34 -15.50 1.68
C GLU A 82 20.00 -14.04 1.33
N LEU A 83 18.84 -13.55 1.76
CA LEU A 83 18.36 -12.17 1.56
C LEU A 83 17.36 -11.79 2.65
N TRP A 84 17.40 -10.54 3.09
CA TRP A 84 16.38 -9.96 3.97
C TRP A 84 15.52 -8.97 3.21
N PHE A 85 14.20 -9.15 3.25
CA PHE A 85 13.23 -8.31 2.59
C PHE A 85 12.31 -7.68 3.63
N THR A 86 12.34 -6.36 3.76
CA THR A 86 11.46 -5.62 4.65
C THR A 86 10.37 -4.92 3.85
N TYR A 87 9.11 -5.15 4.22
CA TYR A 87 7.96 -4.44 3.66
C TYR A 87 7.36 -3.49 4.72
N HIS A 88 7.35 -2.20 4.37
CA HIS A 88 7.19 -1.03 5.25
C HIS A 88 8.37 -0.76 6.18
N ASN A 89 9.02 0.39 5.99
CA ASN A 89 9.99 0.94 6.94
C ASN A 89 9.81 2.46 7.02
N TYR A 90 9.26 2.94 8.13
CA TYR A 90 9.01 4.37 8.34
C TYR A 90 8.94 4.70 9.83
N TYR A 91 8.95 5.99 10.17
CA TYR A 91 9.16 6.45 11.54
C TYR A 91 8.19 5.89 12.60
N LYS A 92 6.99 5.39 12.23
CA LYS A 92 6.10 4.73 13.20
C LYS A 92 6.29 3.22 13.30
N ALA A 93 6.89 2.59 12.30
CA ALA A 93 7.20 1.16 12.28
C ALA A 93 8.61 0.99 11.68
N PRO A 94 9.65 1.39 12.43
CA PRO A 94 11.02 1.23 11.98
C PRO A 94 11.38 -0.27 11.93
N ASP A 95 12.19 -0.68 10.96
CA ASP A 95 12.81 -2.00 10.98
C ASP A 95 13.92 -2.04 12.02
N LEU A 96 13.70 -2.79 13.11
CA LEU A 96 14.64 -2.95 14.21
C LEU A 96 15.57 -4.17 14.06
N LEU A 97 15.36 -5.02 13.04
CA LEU A 97 16.05 -6.29 12.88
C LEU A 97 16.93 -6.33 11.63
N GLY A 98 16.35 -5.98 10.48
CA GLY A 98 16.94 -6.18 9.15
C GLY A 98 18.34 -5.58 8.99
N PRO A 99 18.57 -4.29 9.28
CA PRO A 99 19.88 -3.67 9.09
C PRO A 99 20.99 -4.39 9.87
N GLY A 100 20.78 -4.68 11.16
CA GLY A 100 21.79 -5.30 12.01
C GLY A 100 22.03 -6.78 11.70
N ILE A 101 21.00 -7.52 11.28
CA ILE A 101 21.14 -8.93 10.87
C ILE A 101 21.87 -9.01 9.53
N THR A 102 21.47 -8.20 8.55
CA THR A 102 22.04 -8.25 7.19
C THR A 102 23.50 -7.82 7.16
N GLU A 103 23.91 -6.86 8.00
CA GLU A 103 25.31 -6.49 8.18
C GLU A 103 26.15 -7.67 8.72
N ARG A 104 25.68 -8.32 9.78
CA ARG A 104 26.40 -9.45 10.41
C ARG A 104 26.48 -10.70 9.54
N LEU A 105 25.45 -10.96 8.74
CA LEU A 105 25.44 -12.08 7.81
C LEU A 105 26.08 -11.75 6.45
N GLY A 106 26.33 -10.47 6.15
CA GLY A 106 26.83 -10.05 4.84
C GLY A 106 25.86 -10.29 3.68
N ILE A 107 24.55 -10.38 3.94
CA ILE A 107 23.52 -10.70 2.95
C ILE A 107 22.78 -9.44 2.46
N PRO A 108 22.17 -9.45 1.25
CA PRO A 108 21.47 -8.28 0.72
C PRO A 108 20.27 -7.88 1.58
N TYR A 109 20.07 -6.56 1.70
CA TYR A 109 18.95 -5.94 2.39
C TYR A 109 18.08 -5.18 1.39
N VAL A 110 16.84 -5.65 1.20
CA VAL A 110 15.85 -5.05 0.30
C VAL A 110 14.73 -4.45 1.13
N VAL A 111 14.31 -3.24 0.78
CA VAL A 111 13.20 -2.57 1.44
C VAL A 111 12.16 -2.13 0.42
N ALA A 112 10.91 -2.55 0.61
CA ALA A 112 9.76 -2.12 -0.19
C ALA A 112 8.84 -1.21 0.64
N GLU A 113 8.36 -0.13 0.00
CA GLU A 113 7.48 0.87 0.62
C GLU A 113 8.09 1.52 1.87
N ALA A 114 9.35 1.93 1.77
CA ALA A 114 10.01 2.76 2.78
C ALA A 114 9.66 4.24 2.62
N SER A 115 9.64 4.96 3.74
CA SER A 115 9.37 6.40 3.75
C SER A 115 10.33 7.15 4.67
N ASP A 116 11.01 8.16 4.11
CA ASP A 116 11.70 9.21 4.85
C ASP A 116 11.01 10.54 4.59
N ALA A 117 10.76 11.30 5.65
CA ALA A 117 10.19 12.63 5.58
C ALA A 117 11.01 13.57 6.45
N ALA A 118 11.67 14.55 5.83
CA ALA A 118 12.57 15.49 6.53
C ALA A 118 11.93 16.15 7.77
N ARG A 119 10.63 16.47 7.70
CA ARG A 119 9.86 17.02 8.83
C ARG A 119 9.76 16.11 10.07
N ARG A 120 10.13 14.84 9.96
CA ARG A 120 10.18 13.85 11.05
C ARG A 120 11.59 13.60 11.56
N ALA A 121 12.61 14.21 10.95
CA ALA A 121 14.00 14.11 11.39
C ALA A 121 14.29 14.90 12.67
N THR A 122 13.42 15.84 13.03
CA THR A 122 13.48 16.63 14.26
C THR A 122 12.22 16.43 15.12
N GLY A 123 12.27 16.89 16.37
CA GLY A 123 11.16 16.77 17.32
C GLY A 123 10.98 15.35 17.85
N GLU A 124 9.76 15.03 18.27
CA GLU A 124 9.45 13.79 19.00
C GLU A 124 9.87 12.53 18.25
N TRP A 125 9.67 12.48 16.93
CA TRP A 125 9.97 11.31 16.10
C TRP A 125 11.44 11.20 15.66
N ALA A 126 12.32 12.10 16.09
CA ALA A 126 13.70 12.16 15.60
C ALA A 126 14.49 10.86 15.85
N GLN A 127 14.28 10.20 16.99
CA GLN A 127 14.95 8.94 17.30
C GLN A 127 14.50 7.80 16.39
N HIS A 128 13.19 7.68 16.16
CA HIS A 128 12.65 6.69 15.23
C HIS A 128 13.16 6.94 13.81
N THR A 129 13.17 8.19 13.37
CA THR A 129 13.65 8.57 12.03
C THR A 129 15.14 8.25 11.88
N ARG A 130 15.97 8.43 12.90
CA ARG A 130 17.38 7.98 12.87
C ARG A 130 17.51 6.48 12.61
N ILE A 131 16.67 5.66 13.25
CA ILE A 131 16.68 4.20 13.05
C ILE A 131 16.26 3.85 11.62
N VAL A 132 15.17 4.44 11.12
CA VAL A 132 14.73 4.26 9.73
C VAL A 132 15.86 4.59 8.76
N ARG A 133 16.48 5.77 8.92
CA ARG A 133 17.55 6.26 8.05
C ARG A 133 18.80 5.39 8.07
N HIS A 134 19.15 4.82 9.22
CA HIS A 134 20.20 3.81 9.29
C HIS A 134 19.88 2.61 8.39
N GLY A 135 18.64 2.11 8.46
CA GLY A 135 18.16 1.08 7.54
C GLY A 135 18.17 1.51 6.07
N LEU A 136 17.78 2.75 5.76
CA LEU A 136 17.76 3.24 4.39
C LEU A 136 19.16 3.31 3.76
N ALA A 137 20.18 3.69 4.54
CA ALA A 137 21.58 3.70 4.11
C ALA A 137 22.19 2.29 3.99
N ALA A 138 21.73 1.35 4.81
CA ALA A 138 22.18 -0.04 4.80
C ALA A 138 21.59 -0.86 3.65
N ALA A 139 20.44 -0.46 3.11
CA ALA A 139 19.76 -1.19 2.05
C ALA A 139 20.57 -1.22 0.75
N ASP A 140 20.51 -2.36 0.06
CA ASP A 140 21.10 -2.57 -1.26
C ASP A 140 20.11 -2.26 -2.39
N LEU A 141 18.80 -2.34 -2.08
CA LEU A 141 17.72 -1.98 -2.98
C LEU A 141 16.53 -1.39 -2.21
N HIS A 142 16.03 -0.27 -2.71
CA HIS A 142 14.71 0.26 -2.38
C HIS A 142 13.72 0.04 -3.51
N LEU A 143 12.54 -0.47 -3.18
CA LEU A 143 11.38 -0.61 -4.07
C LEU A 143 10.31 0.39 -3.64
N HIS A 144 10.05 1.40 -4.46
CA HIS A 144 9.09 2.45 -4.14
C HIS A 144 7.78 2.25 -4.91
N PHE A 145 6.65 2.54 -4.26
CA PHE A 145 5.33 2.32 -4.85
C PHE A 145 4.73 3.61 -5.40
N THR A 146 5.10 4.74 -4.79
CA THR A 146 4.62 6.06 -5.16
C THR A 146 5.78 6.98 -5.50
N ASP A 147 5.49 8.06 -6.22
CA ASP A 147 6.48 9.12 -6.48
C ASP A 147 6.90 9.84 -5.19
N ARG A 148 6.00 9.91 -4.20
CA ARG A 148 6.31 10.46 -2.88
C ARG A 148 7.38 9.64 -2.17
N ASP A 149 7.27 8.31 -2.23
CA ASP A 149 8.29 7.41 -1.67
C ASP A 149 9.62 7.61 -2.39
N ARG A 150 9.62 7.66 -3.74
CA ARG A 150 10.82 7.93 -4.54
C ARG A 150 11.53 9.21 -4.09
N GLN A 151 10.78 10.30 -3.92
CA GLN A 151 11.35 11.59 -3.49
C GLN A 151 11.99 11.50 -2.10
N GLY A 152 11.37 10.77 -1.15
CA GLY A 152 11.95 10.55 0.18
C GLY A 152 13.16 9.61 0.15
N LEU A 153 13.23 8.69 -0.81
CA LEU A 153 14.27 7.70 -0.94
C LEU A 153 15.49 8.19 -1.73
N GLU A 154 15.33 9.15 -2.64
CA GLU A 154 16.40 9.63 -3.52
C GLU A 154 17.68 10.06 -2.79
N PRO A 155 17.63 10.72 -1.61
CA PRO A 155 18.84 11.04 -0.84
C PRO A 155 19.66 9.81 -0.39
N TRP A 156 19.06 8.62 -0.40
CA TRP A 156 19.70 7.36 0.02
C TRP A 156 20.26 6.55 -1.16
N ARG A 157 20.11 7.03 -2.40
CA ARG A 157 20.76 6.42 -3.56
C ARG A 157 22.28 6.49 -3.41
N SER A 158 22.96 5.40 -3.74
CA SER A 158 24.42 5.35 -3.71
C SER A 158 24.95 4.39 -4.78
N ARG A 159 26.29 4.31 -4.91
CA ARG A 159 26.94 3.30 -5.75
C ARG A 159 26.60 1.85 -5.36
N HIS A 160 26.08 1.62 -4.14
CA HIS A 160 25.71 0.31 -3.61
C HIS A 160 24.25 0.26 -3.16
N THR A 161 23.41 1.22 -3.57
CA THR A 161 22.00 1.27 -3.21
C THR A 161 21.20 1.73 -4.42
N ALA A 162 20.46 0.80 -5.00
CA ALA A 162 19.54 1.09 -6.09
C ALA A 162 18.17 1.52 -5.56
N ILE A 163 17.44 2.28 -6.36
CA ILE A 163 16.04 2.63 -6.12
C ILE A 163 15.30 2.32 -7.41
N LEU A 164 14.31 1.42 -7.33
CA LEU A 164 13.48 0.98 -8.45
C LEU A 164 12.00 1.20 -8.13
N GLU A 165 11.22 1.52 -9.16
CA GLU A 165 9.77 1.57 -9.05
C GLU A 165 9.22 0.14 -9.01
N LEU A 166 8.34 -0.14 -8.05
CA LEU A 166 7.50 -1.32 -8.01
C LEU A 166 6.06 -0.85 -7.82
N PRO A 167 5.30 -0.63 -8.91
CA PRO A 167 3.96 -0.11 -8.77
C PRO A 167 3.06 -1.05 -7.98
N PRO A 168 2.09 -0.54 -7.19
CA PRO A 168 1.09 -1.38 -6.55
C PRO A 168 0.39 -2.26 -7.60
N PHE A 169 0.20 -3.52 -7.27
CA PHE A 169 -0.44 -4.50 -8.15
C PHE A 169 -1.50 -5.29 -7.40
N ILE A 170 -2.35 -5.96 -8.15
CA ILE A 170 -3.46 -6.74 -7.60
C ILE A 170 -3.47 -8.14 -8.21
N ALA A 171 -3.64 -9.15 -7.36
CA ALA A 171 -3.81 -10.55 -7.75
C ALA A 171 -5.23 -11.01 -7.48
N PHE A 172 -5.75 -11.89 -8.33
CA PHE A 172 -7.03 -12.56 -8.15
C PHE A 172 -6.86 -14.05 -8.41
N ASP A 173 -7.45 -14.89 -7.56
CA ASP A 173 -7.41 -16.35 -7.73
C ASP A 173 -8.19 -16.81 -8.97
N ALA A 174 -9.25 -16.07 -9.31
CA ALA A 174 -10.03 -16.25 -10.53
C ALA A 174 -10.17 -14.91 -11.25
N ALA A 175 -10.40 -14.97 -12.57
CA ALA A 175 -10.65 -13.77 -13.36
C ALA A 175 -11.81 -12.97 -12.74
N PRO A 176 -11.62 -11.69 -12.39
CA PRO A 176 -12.65 -10.93 -11.73
C PRO A 176 -13.86 -10.75 -12.66
N PRO A 177 -15.09 -10.75 -12.12
CA PRO A 177 -16.29 -10.55 -12.92
C PRO A 177 -16.21 -9.24 -13.70
N ARG A 178 -16.89 -9.18 -14.83
CA ARG A 178 -17.07 -7.92 -15.55
C ARG A 178 -18.20 -7.13 -14.91
N GLN A 179 -18.10 -5.81 -14.98
CA GLN A 179 -19.17 -4.90 -14.63
C GLN A 179 -20.49 -5.36 -15.28
N ALA A 180 -21.55 -5.37 -14.49
CA ALA A 180 -22.91 -5.54 -14.99
C ALA A 180 -23.24 -4.43 -15.98
N GLY A 181 -24.14 -4.73 -16.92
CA GLY A 181 -24.63 -3.74 -17.89
C GLY A 181 -25.16 -2.47 -17.21
N GLU A 182 -25.23 -1.41 -18.01
CA GLU A 182 -25.55 -0.06 -17.56
C GLU A 182 -26.99 0.03 -17.01
N ALA A 183 -27.15 0.67 -15.86
CA ALA A 183 -28.45 0.94 -15.26
C ALA A 183 -28.99 2.30 -15.73
N ALA A 184 -30.32 2.46 -15.73
CA ALA A 184 -30.97 3.75 -16.04
C ALA A 184 -30.58 4.87 -15.05
N VAL A 185 -30.24 4.50 -13.82
CA VAL A 185 -29.69 5.39 -12.79
C VAL A 185 -28.27 4.90 -12.45
N PRO A 186 -27.23 5.75 -12.60
CA PRO A 186 -25.86 5.36 -12.25
C PRO A 186 -25.73 4.86 -10.81
N ARG A 187 -25.16 3.67 -10.64
CA ARG A 187 -24.89 3.03 -9.35
C ARG A 187 -23.45 3.28 -8.94
N LEU A 188 -23.27 4.00 -7.85
CA LEU A 188 -21.98 4.30 -7.25
C LEU A 188 -21.65 3.26 -6.19
N VAL A 189 -20.36 2.97 -5.99
CA VAL A 189 -19.90 2.14 -4.87
C VAL A 189 -18.66 2.73 -4.21
N THR A 190 -18.56 2.52 -2.90
CA THR A 190 -17.34 2.75 -2.12
C THR A 190 -17.10 1.61 -1.17
N VAL A 191 -15.82 1.32 -0.90
CA VAL A 191 -15.39 0.28 0.04
C VAL A 191 -14.32 0.82 0.98
N ALA A 192 -14.62 0.95 2.27
CA ALA A 192 -13.65 1.39 3.27
C ALA A 192 -14.09 1.06 4.71
N MET A 193 -13.12 0.75 5.58
CA MET A 193 -13.36 0.67 7.02
C MET A 193 -13.79 2.02 7.62
N MET A 194 -14.75 2.00 8.54
CA MET A 194 -15.28 3.17 9.24
C MET A 194 -14.51 3.41 10.54
N ARG A 195 -13.29 3.93 10.42
CA ARG A 195 -12.38 4.21 11.56
C ARG A 195 -11.94 5.67 11.61
N GLU A 196 -11.46 6.07 12.79
CA GLU A 196 -10.97 7.42 13.07
C GLU A 196 -9.89 7.88 12.07
N GLY A 197 -9.83 9.19 11.83
CA GLY A 197 -8.77 9.82 11.05
C GLY A 197 -9.09 9.90 9.55
N THR A 198 -8.16 9.47 8.69
CA THR A 198 -8.26 9.68 7.24
C THR A 198 -9.48 9.01 6.60
N LYS A 199 -9.89 7.84 7.10
CA LYS A 199 -11.06 7.11 6.58
C LYS A 199 -12.37 7.81 6.94
N GLN A 200 -12.56 8.18 8.21
CA GLN A 200 -13.67 9.04 8.64
C GLN A 200 -13.73 10.34 7.83
N ASN A 201 -12.61 11.07 7.70
CA ASN A 201 -12.57 12.30 6.93
C ASN A 201 -12.96 12.11 5.45
N SER A 202 -12.58 10.97 4.85
CA SER A 202 -12.97 10.63 3.47
C SER A 202 -14.47 10.39 3.35
N TYR A 203 -15.11 9.72 4.32
CA TYR A 203 -16.56 9.56 4.37
C TYR A 203 -17.30 10.90 4.53
N LEU A 204 -16.85 11.75 5.45
CA LEU A 204 -17.45 13.07 5.66
C LEU A 204 -17.33 13.95 4.39
N THR A 205 -16.21 13.84 3.70
CA THR A 205 -15.99 14.54 2.41
C THR A 205 -16.90 13.97 1.33
N LEU A 206 -17.03 12.64 1.25
CA LEU A 206 -17.93 11.98 0.30
C LEU A 206 -19.39 12.42 0.50
N ALA A 207 -19.85 12.51 1.75
CA ALA A 207 -21.19 12.99 2.06
C ALA A 207 -21.45 14.42 1.52
N ARG A 208 -20.49 15.34 1.72
CA ARG A 208 -20.59 16.72 1.21
C ARG A 208 -20.60 16.78 -0.31
N ILE A 209 -19.75 16.01 -0.97
CA ILE A 209 -19.72 15.92 -2.44
C ILE A 209 -21.06 15.41 -2.99
N LEU A 210 -21.62 14.37 -2.38
CA LEU A 210 -22.89 13.78 -2.82
C LEU A 210 -24.08 14.72 -2.58
N ALA A 211 -24.09 15.46 -1.47
CA ALA A 211 -25.08 16.51 -1.26
C ALA A 211 -24.98 17.58 -2.35
N GLY A 212 -23.74 17.93 -2.71
CA GLY A 212 -23.44 18.85 -3.80
C GLY A 212 -23.76 18.33 -5.20
N VAL A 213 -24.18 17.08 -5.40
CA VAL A 213 -24.62 16.51 -6.68
C VAL A 213 -26.01 15.84 -6.61
N ALA A 214 -26.81 16.19 -5.60
CA ALA A 214 -28.13 15.60 -5.39
C ALA A 214 -29.15 15.94 -6.52
N ASP A 215 -28.84 16.95 -7.33
CA ASP A 215 -29.59 17.37 -8.52
C ASP A 215 -29.59 16.33 -9.66
N ARG A 216 -28.67 15.35 -9.62
CA ARG A 216 -28.57 14.26 -10.61
C ARG A 216 -29.11 12.94 -10.04
N PRO A 217 -29.61 12.01 -10.88
CA PRO A 217 -29.99 10.68 -10.42
C PRO A 217 -28.75 9.82 -10.15
N TRP A 218 -28.65 9.24 -8.95
CA TRP A 218 -27.62 8.26 -8.59
C TRP A 218 -28.05 7.48 -7.35
N THR A 219 -27.49 6.28 -7.19
CA THR A 219 -27.51 5.51 -5.93
C THR A 219 -26.09 5.24 -5.46
N LEU A 220 -25.87 5.03 -4.17
CA LEU A 220 -24.58 4.70 -3.59
C LEU A 220 -24.70 3.46 -2.71
N THR A 221 -23.84 2.47 -2.96
CA THR A 221 -23.61 1.36 -2.05
C THR A 221 -22.33 1.61 -1.24
N ILE A 222 -22.44 1.52 0.07
CA ILE A 222 -21.31 1.63 1.00
C ILE A 222 -21.01 0.27 1.61
N ILE A 223 -19.81 -0.24 1.33
CA ILE A 223 -19.30 -1.50 1.88
C ILE A 223 -18.23 -1.18 2.93
N GLY A 224 -18.45 -1.66 4.14
CA GLY A 224 -17.57 -1.42 5.27
C GLY A 224 -18.34 -1.17 6.56
N ASP A 225 -17.64 -1.31 7.69
CA ASP A 225 -18.16 -1.05 9.02
C ASP A 225 -17.01 -0.57 9.93
N GLY A 226 -17.33 -0.22 11.17
CA GLY A 226 -16.37 0.16 12.19
C GLY A 226 -16.95 1.12 13.22
N ARG A 227 -16.12 1.48 14.20
CA ARG A 227 -16.51 2.30 15.36
C ARG A 227 -17.10 3.67 15.01
N LYS A 228 -16.81 4.18 13.81
CA LYS A 228 -17.31 5.47 13.32
C LYS A 228 -18.59 5.38 12.49
N ARG A 229 -19.22 4.20 12.39
CA ARG A 229 -20.42 3.99 11.59
C ARG A 229 -21.53 4.99 11.88
N ALA A 230 -21.94 5.16 13.15
CA ALA A 230 -23.04 6.07 13.51
C ALA A 230 -22.77 7.52 13.09
N GLU A 231 -21.55 8.01 13.30
CA GLU A 231 -21.15 9.37 12.91
C GLU A 231 -21.15 9.54 11.38
N ILE A 232 -20.72 8.50 10.66
CA ILE A 232 -20.71 8.50 9.20
C ILE A 232 -22.14 8.44 8.65
N GLU A 233 -23.00 7.55 9.15
CA GLU A 233 -24.42 7.50 8.74
C GLU A 233 -25.12 8.84 8.96
N GLN A 234 -24.84 9.51 10.09
CA GLN A 234 -25.37 10.85 10.38
C GLN A 234 -24.93 11.90 9.35
N ALA A 235 -23.70 11.82 8.83
CA ALA A 235 -23.22 12.74 7.79
C ALA A 235 -23.96 12.57 6.46
N PHE A 236 -24.49 11.37 6.18
CA PHE A 236 -25.26 11.08 4.96
C PHE A 236 -26.77 11.32 5.13
N ALA A 237 -27.25 11.59 6.36
CA ALA A 237 -28.68 11.70 6.68
C ALA A 237 -29.42 12.83 5.94
N GLY A 238 -28.70 13.86 5.46
CA GLY A 238 -29.28 14.95 4.68
C GLY A 238 -29.54 14.62 3.21
N LEU A 239 -29.12 13.45 2.73
CA LEU A 239 -29.32 13.03 1.34
C LEU A 239 -30.75 12.52 1.11
N PRO A 240 -31.29 12.60 -0.13
CA PRO A 240 -32.60 12.07 -0.44
C PRO A 240 -32.75 10.59 -0.05
N ALA A 241 -33.89 10.25 0.55
CA ALA A 241 -34.17 8.90 1.03
C ALA A 241 -34.04 7.86 -0.09
N GLY A 242 -33.54 6.66 0.27
CA GLY A 242 -33.37 5.55 -0.67
C GLY A 242 -32.14 5.64 -1.59
N ARG A 243 -31.34 6.73 -1.52
CA ARG A 243 -30.12 6.84 -2.34
C ARG A 243 -28.92 6.06 -1.82
N VAL A 244 -28.86 5.77 -0.53
CA VAL A 244 -27.69 5.13 0.10
C VAL A 244 -28.07 3.75 0.63
N CYS A 245 -27.32 2.73 0.19
CA CYS A 245 -27.43 1.35 0.67
C CYS A 245 -26.20 0.99 1.50
N TRP A 246 -26.42 0.62 2.77
CA TRP A 246 -25.36 0.21 3.68
C TRP A 246 -25.24 -1.32 3.70
N ARG A 247 -24.11 -1.86 3.24
CA ARG A 247 -23.86 -3.31 3.24
C ARG A 247 -23.18 -3.83 4.51
N GLY A 248 -22.63 -2.93 5.33
CA GLY A 248 -21.76 -3.32 6.44
C GLY A 248 -20.48 -3.98 5.94
N ALA A 249 -19.77 -4.67 6.84
CA ALA A 249 -18.60 -5.45 6.49
C ALA A 249 -19.03 -6.77 5.84
N ILE A 250 -18.48 -7.07 4.66
CA ILE A 250 -18.68 -8.34 3.97
C ILE A 250 -17.33 -9.04 3.74
N PRO A 251 -17.32 -10.37 3.54
CA PRO A 251 -16.11 -11.12 3.19
C PRO A 251 -15.42 -10.55 1.94
N HIS A 252 -14.09 -10.49 1.97
CA HIS A 252 -13.30 -9.81 0.95
C HIS A 252 -13.46 -10.40 -0.46
N ASP A 253 -13.60 -11.73 -0.55
CA ASP A 253 -13.90 -12.47 -1.79
C ASP A 253 -15.24 -12.05 -2.42
N ARG A 254 -16.18 -11.54 -1.62
CA ARG A 254 -17.48 -11.02 -2.08
C ARG A 254 -17.44 -9.54 -2.48
N VAL A 255 -16.48 -8.77 -1.98
CA VAL A 255 -16.37 -7.33 -2.27
C VAL A 255 -16.21 -7.07 -3.78
N VAL A 256 -15.33 -7.81 -4.44
CA VAL A 256 -15.09 -7.67 -5.89
C VAL A 256 -16.37 -8.00 -6.69
N ALA A 257 -17.09 -9.05 -6.29
CA ALA A 257 -18.35 -9.42 -6.94
C ALA A 257 -19.45 -8.36 -6.72
N GLU A 258 -19.55 -7.78 -5.52
CA GLU A 258 -20.50 -6.69 -5.24
C GLU A 258 -20.16 -5.44 -6.06
N MET A 259 -18.87 -5.07 -6.15
CA MET A 259 -18.45 -3.92 -6.98
C MET A 259 -18.81 -4.11 -8.45
N ALA A 260 -18.76 -5.33 -8.99
CA ALA A 260 -19.13 -5.59 -10.37
C ALA A 260 -20.61 -5.26 -10.67
N ALA A 261 -21.49 -5.15 -9.67
CA ALA A 261 -22.87 -4.74 -9.86
C ALA A 261 -23.08 -3.22 -9.97
N HIS A 262 -22.01 -2.42 -10.06
CA HIS A 262 -22.06 -0.96 -10.04
C HIS A 262 -21.51 -0.35 -11.33
N ASP A 263 -21.60 0.97 -11.47
CA ASP A 263 -21.21 1.70 -12.69
C ASP A 263 -20.01 2.64 -12.49
N LEU A 264 -19.72 3.01 -11.24
CA LEU A 264 -18.63 3.92 -10.90
C LEU A 264 -18.16 3.68 -9.46
N PHE A 265 -16.85 3.71 -9.24
CA PHE A 265 -16.30 3.70 -7.89
C PHE A 265 -15.93 5.13 -7.49
N ILE A 266 -16.44 5.57 -6.33
CA ILE A 266 -16.11 6.88 -5.77
C ILE A 266 -15.54 6.72 -4.37
N TRP A 267 -14.33 7.23 -4.18
CA TRP A 267 -13.73 7.34 -2.87
C TRP A 267 -12.79 8.55 -2.86
N PRO A 268 -13.07 9.60 -2.06
CA PRO A 268 -12.22 10.78 -2.05
C PRO A 268 -10.76 10.47 -1.70
N GLY A 269 -10.50 9.51 -0.81
CA GLY A 269 -9.14 9.07 -0.52
C GLY A 269 -8.27 10.14 0.16
N VAL A 270 -8.81 10.82 1.19
CA VAL A 270 -8.10 11.90 1.90
C VAL A 270 -6.81 11.38 2.51
N ARG A 271 -5.67 11.89 2.05
CA ARG A 271 -4.31 11.43 2.43
C ARG A 271 -4.16 9.91 2.32
N GLU A 272 -4.76 9.31 1.28
CA GLU A 272 -4.63 7.89 1.00
C GLU A 272 -3.19 7.56 0.60
N ALA A 273 -2.64 6.44 1.10
CA ALA A 273 -1.28 6.00 0.77
C ALA A 273 -1.16 5.60 -0.70
N TYR A 274 -2.06 4.74 -1.18
CA TYR A 274 -2.27 4.45 -2.62
C TYR A 274 -3.59 3.72 -2.87
N GLY A 275 -4.00 2.84 -1.95
CA GLY A 275 -5.32 2.20 -1.93
C GLY A 275 -5.50 1.09 -2.96
N LEU A 276 -5.28 -0.17 -2.57
CA LEU A 276 -5.53 -1.32 -3.45
C LEU A 276 -6.98 -1.43 -3.94
N VAL A 277 -7.94 -0.89 -3.19
CA VAL A 277 -9.36 -0.86 -3.56
C VAL A 277 -9.60 -0.23 -4.93
N TYR A 278 -8.80 0.75 -5.35
CA TYR A 278 -8.93 1.33 -6.69
C TYR A 278 -8.53 0.33 -7.77
N LEU A 279 -7.52 -0.51 -7.55
CA LEU A 279 -7.17 -1.59 -8.49
C LEU A 279 -8.24 -2.68 -8.49
N GLU A 280 -8.82 -3.00 -7.33
CA GLU A 280 -9.94 -3.96 -7.23
C GLU A 280 -11.17 -3.47 -8.03
N ALA A 281 -11.54 -2.20 -7.87
CA ALA A 281 -12.65 -1.57 -8.60
C ALA A 281 -12.36 -1.48 -10.11
N GLN A 282 -11.16 -1.07 -10.50
CA GLN A 282 -10.77 -1.03 -11.91
C GLN A 282 -10.77 -2.43 -12.53
N ALA A 283 -10.35 -3.47 -11.79
CA ALA A 283 -10.31 -4.84 -12.29
C ALA A 283 -11.69 -5.38 -12.70
N VAL A 284 -12.77 -4.91 -12.07
CA VAL A 284 -14.14 -5.24 -12.50
C VAL A 284 -14.67 -4.30 -13.59
N GLY A 285 -13.95 -3.24 -13.92
CA GLY A 285 -14.27 -2.30 -14.99
C GLY A 285 -14.91 -0.99 -14.51
N LEU A 286 -14.78 -0.63 -13.23
CA LEU A 286 -15.30 0.65 -12.75
C LEU A 286 -14.31 1.79 -13.02
N PRO A 287 -14.75 2.90 -13.64
CA PRO A 287 -14.00 4.14 -13.59
C PRO A 287 -13.93 4.68 -12.16
N ILE A 288 -12.86 5.39 -11.83
CA ILE A 288 -12.61 5.92 -10.49
C ILE A 288 -12.85 7.44 -10.42
N VAL A 289 -13.44 7.91 -9.33
CA VAL A 289 -13.47 9.32 -8.92
C VAL A 289 -12.84 9.46 -7.54
N ALA A 290 -11.74 10.21 -7.44
CA ALA A 290 -10.96 10.36 -6.21
C ALA A 290 -10.16 11.68 -6.19
N PHE A 291 -9.61 12.05 -5.03
CA PHE A 291 -8.58 13.09 -5.00
C PHE A 291 -7.23 12.56 -5.48
N ASP A 292 -6.39 13.45 -6.00
CA ASP A 292 -4.98 13.23 -6.21
C ASP A 292 -4.20 13.50 -4.92
N SER A 293 -4.21 12.52 -4.01
CA SER A 293 -3.51 12.60 -2.73
C SER A 293 -1.99 12.37 -2.83
N GLY A 294 -1.46 12.25 -4.07
CA GLY A 294 -0.12 11.78 -4.41
C GLY A 294 0.04 10.25 -4.35
N GLY A 295 -0.77 9.57 -3.56
CA GLY A 295 -0.79 8.12 -3.45
C GLY A 295 -1.70 7.44 -4.47
N VAL A 296 -2.90 7.99 -4.65
CA VAL A 296 -3.94 7.46 -5.55
C VAL A 296 -3.42 7.34 -6.99
N SER A 297 -2.61 8.30 -7.45
CA SER A 297 -2.01 8.29 -8.79
C SER A 297 -1.08 7.10 -9.06
N ALA A 298 -0.63 6.36 -8.03
CA ALA A 298 0.09 5.10 -8.24
C ALA A 298 -0.83 3.96 -8.68
N THR A 299 -2.12 4.00 -8.31
CA THR A 299 -3.09 2.93 -8.56
C THR A 299 -4.07 3.24 -9.68
N VAL A 300 -4.05 4.43 -10.29
CA VAL A 300 -4.94 4.83 -11.40
C VAL A 300 -4.19 5.67 -12.45
N ARG A 301 -4.81 5.87 -13.63
CA ARG A 301 -4.34 6.84 -14.63
C ARG A 301 -5.35 7.98 -14.80
N SER A 302 -4.92 9.20 -14.48
CA SER A 302 -5.76 10.41 -14.60
C SER A 302 -6.20 10.64 -16.05
N GLY A 303 -7.48 10.91 -16.26
CA GLY A 303 -8.12 11.10 -17.56
C GLY A 303 -8.39 9.80 -18.33
N GLU A 304 -7.69 8.71 -18.02
CA GLU A 304 -7.81 7.45 -18.75
C GLU A 304 -8.66 6.40 -18.02
N THR A 305 -8.38 6.15 -16.75
CA THR A 305 -9.07 5.18 -15.89
C THR A 305 -9.77 5.82 -14.70
N ALA A 306 -9.40 7.07 -14.40
CA ALA A 306 -9.95 7.86 -13.30
C ALA A 306 -10.13 9.32 -13.69
N LEU A 307 -11.08 10.01 -13.05
CA LEU A 307 -11.07 11.46 -12.96
C LEU A 307 -10.59 11.85 -11.55
N LEU A 308 -9.43 12.50 -11.50
CA LEU A 308 -8.83 12.98 -10.27
C LEU A 308 -9.05 14.48 -10.09
N ALA A 309 -9.36 14.88 -8.86
CA ALA A 309 -9.41 16.28 -8.46
C ALA A 309 -8.23 16.61 -7.53
N PRO A 310 -7.76 17.87 -7.47
CA PRO A 310 -6.75 18.27 -6.48
C PRO A 310 -7.20 17.91 -5.05
N GLU A 311 -6.26 17.46 -4.20
CA GLU A 311 -6.54 17.09 -2.80
C GLU A 311 -7.24 18.24 -2.05
N GLY A 312 -8.44 17.98 -1.53
CA GLY A 312 -9.23 18.94 -0.76
C GLY A 312 -10.14 19.84 -1.61
N ASP A 313 -10.07 19.79 -2.95
CA ASP A 313 -10.97 20.52 -3.83
C ASP A 313 -12.28 19.75 -4.05
N GLU A 314 -13.18 19.85 -3.07
CA GLU A 314 -14.48 19.18 -3.10
C GLU A 314 -15.34 19.59 -4.32
N ALA A 315 -15.19 20.83 -4.81
CA ALA A 315 -15.92 21.33 -5.97
C ALA A 315 -15.44 20.67 -7.26
N ALA A 316 -14.12 20.58 -7.46
CA ALA A 316 -13.54 19.86 -8.59
C ALA A 316 -13.90 18.36 -8.56
N LEU A 317 -13.92 17.74 -7.37
CA LEU A 317 -14.31 16.33 -7.25
C LEU A 317 -15.80 16.11 -7.55
N ALA A 318 -16.67 17.03 -7.12
CA ALA A 318 -18.09 17.02 -7.50
C ALA A 318 -18.29 17.23 -9.01
N ALA A 319 -17.49 18.10 -9.65
CA ALA A 319 -17.53 18.31 -11.09
C ALA A 319 -17.08 17.05 -11.87
N ALA A 320 -16.02 16.38 -11.40
CA ALA A 320 -15.57 15.10 -11.94
C ALA A 320 -16.66 14.02 -11.84
N LEU A 321 -17.31 13.91 -10.67
CA LEU A 321 -18.44 12.99 -10.49
C LEU A 321 -19.59 13.32 -11.45
N ARG A 322 -20.03 14.59 -11.55
CA ARG A 322 -21.08 15.01 -12.48
C ARG A 322 -20.79 14.61 -13.91
N ARG A 323 -19.56 14.84 -14.38
CA ARG A 323 -19.16 14.49 -15.74
C ARG A 323 -19.38 13.00 -16.04
N LEU A 324 -19.06 12.12 -15.09
CA LEU A 324 -19.30 10.69 -15.27
C LEU A 324 -20.77 10.32 -15.06
N LEU A 325 -21.52 10.99 -14.17
CA LEU A 325 -22.96 10.76 -14.06
C LEU A 325 -23.71 11.11 -15.36
N ASP A 326 -23.29 12.18 -16.04
CA ASP A 326 -23.96 12.72 -17.22
C ASP A 326 -23.53 12.05 -18.53
N ASP A 327 -22.33 11.47 -18.60
CA ASP A 327 -21.76 10.88 -19.81
C ASP A 327 -21.53 9.36 -19.68
N ALA A 328 -22.55 8.62 -20.11
CA ALA A 328 -22.57 7.15 -20.19
C ALA A 328 -21.43 6.57 -21.04
N GLU A 329 -21.12 7.21 -22.18
CA GLU A 329 -20.09 6.74 -23.09
C GLU A 329 -18.69 6.92 -22.51
N LEU A 330 -18.43 8.08 -21.89
CA LEU A 330 -17.20 8.34 -21.18
C LEU A 330 -17.01 7.35 -20.02
N ARG A 331 -18.04 7.09 -19.19
CA ARG A 331 -17.94 6.08 -18.12
C ARG A 331 -17.56 4.71 -18.66
N ARG A 332 -18.23 4.25 -19.71
CA ARG A 332 -18.00 2.93 -20.30
C ARG A 332 -16.60 2.81 -20.90
N GLY A 333 -16.19 3.81 -21.68
CA GLY A 333 -14.85 3.84 -22.28
C GLY A 333 -13.75 3.86 -21.21
N MET A 334 -13.95 4.64 -20.15
CA MET A 334 -13.03 4.69 -19.01
C MET A 334 -13.00 3.36 -18.24
N GLY A 335 -14.15 2.71 -18.02
CA GLY A 335 -14.25 1.40 -17.39
C GLY A 335 -13.51 0.29 -18.15
N VAL A 336 -13.59 0.29 -19.49
CA VAL A 336 -12.82 -0.65 -20.33
C VAL A 336 -11.32 -0.44 -20.16
N ARG A 337 -10.86 0.81 -20.19
CA ARG A 337 -9.43 1.14 -19.99
C ARG A 337 -8.97 0.82 -18.56
N ALA A 338 -9.81 1.10 -17.56
CA ALA A 338 -9.59 0.75 -16.16
C ALA A 338 -9.35 -0.75 -15.97
N ARG A 339 -10.22 -1.59 -16.53
CA ARG A 339 -10.07 -3.05 -16.46
C ARG A 339 -8.78 -3.52 -17.11
N ARG A 340 -8.49 -3.01 -18.31
CA ARG A 340 -7.25 -3.35 -19.02
C ARG A 340 -6.02 -2.99 -18.19
N PHE A 341 -5.97 -1.77 -17.67
CA PHE A 341 -4.87 -1.29 -16.83
C PHE A 341 -4.67 -2.18 -15.60
N ALA A 342 -5.73 -2.50 -14.86
CA ALA A 342 -5.63 -3.33 -13.66
C ALA A 342 -5.16 -4.76 -13.97
N LEU A 343 -5.63 -5.38 -15.05
CA LEU A 343 -5.36 -6.78 -15.36
C LEU A 343 -4.08 -7.00 -16.17
N GLU A 344 -3.68 -6.05 -17.02
CA GLU A 344 -2.54 -6.20 -17.93
C GLU A 344 -1.29 -5.47 -17.44
N GLU A 345 -1.45 -4.37 -16.71
CA GLU A 345 -0.34 -3.49 -16.30
C GLU A 345 -0.07 -3.50 -14.79
N ARG A 346 -1.09 -3.72 -13.96
CA ARG A 346 -0.98 -3.76 -12.49
C ARG A 346 -1.19 -5.17 -11.93
N ASN A 347 -0.52 -6.15 -12.55
CA ASN A 347 -0.65 -7.57 -12.22
C ASN A 347 0.65 -8.19 -11.64
N PRO A 348 0.57 -9.41 -11.07
CA PRO A 348 1.72 -10.09 -10.48
C PRO A 348 2.86 -10.39 -11.44
N ALA A 349 2.59 -10.60 -12.73
CA ALA A 349 3.63 -10.91 -13.72
C ALA A 349 4.56 -9.71 -13.97
N GLN A 350 4.01 -8.49 -14.04
CA GLN A 350 4.81 -7.26 -14.12
C GLN A 350 5.65 -7.06 -12.86
N ALA A 351 5.06 -7.29 -11.68
CA ALA A 351 5.77 -7.23 -10.41
C ALA A 351 6.91 -8.26 -10.33
N ALA A 352 6.68 -9.48 -10.84
CA ALA A 352 7.68 -10.54 -10.88
C ALA A 352 8.90 -10.17 -11.72
N ALA A 353 8.69 -9.52 -12.87
CA ALA A 353 9.78 -9.05 -13.72
C ALA A 353 10.65 -8.00 -13.00
N ILE A 354 10.02 -7.03 -12.34
CA ILE A 354 10.71 -5.99 -11.56
C ILE A 354 11.47 -6.62 -10.38
N LEU A 355 10.80 -7.48 -9.59
CA LEU A 355 11.41 -8.13 -8.44
C LEU A 355 12.59 -9.01 -8.86
N LYS A 356 12.47 -9.80 -9.93
CA LYS A 356 13.57 -10.62 -10.43
C LYS A 356 14.82 -9.78 -10.75
N GLY A 357 14.65 -8.67 -11.48
CA GLY A 357 15.75 -7.76 -11.80
C GLY A 357 16.30 -7.04 -10.57
N GLY A 358 15.42 -6.58 -9.70
CA GLY A 358 15.77 -5.90 -8.46
C GLY A 358 16.58 -6.78 -7.51
N LEU A 359 16.15 -8.01 -7.27
CA LEU A 359 16.87 -8.93 -6.38
C LEU A 359 18.29 -9.24 -6.89
N ALA A 360 18.45 -9.41 -8.21
CA ALA A 360 19.77 -9.57 -8.82
C ALA A 360 20.66 -8.34 -8.58
N LEU A 361 20.10 -7.13 -8.70
CA LEU A 361 20.79 -5.88 -8.41
C LEU A 361 21.16 -5.74 -6.93
N ALA A 362 20.27 -6.15 -6.01
CA ALA A 362 20.55 -6.15 -4.57
C ALA A 362 21.74 -7.07 -4.23
N VAL A 363 21.79 -8.26 -4.82
CA VAL A 363 22.92 -9.20 -4.66
C VAL A 363 24.23 -8.61 -5.20
N ALA A 364 24.19 -7.99 -6.38
CA ALA A 364 25.37 -7.34 -6.96
C ALA A 364 25.87 -6.18 -6.09
N ASN A 365 24.96 -5.34 -5.61
CA ASN A 365 25.26 -4.21 -4.73
C ASN A 365 25.88 -4.66 -3.41
N ARG A 366 25.32 -5.69 -2.76
CA ARG A 366 25.87 -6.26 -1.53
C ARG A 366 27.27 -6.81 -1.76
N THR A 367 27.47 -7.55 -2.86
CA THR A 367 28.78 -8.10 -3.22
C THR A 367 29.83 -7.00 -3.41
N ALA A 368 29.48 -5.92 -4.10
CA ALA A 368 30.37 -4.77 -4.31
C ALA A 368 30.68 -4.03 -3.01
N ARG A 369 29.69 -3.88 -2.12
CA ARG A 369 29.84 -3.28 -0.79
C ARG A 369 30.83 -4.07 0.07
N SER A 370 30.70 -5.40 0.11
CA SER A 370 31.60 -6.27 0.87
C SER A 370 33.04 -6.20 0.35
N ARG A 371 33.26 -6.17 -0.97
CA ARG A 371 34.61 -6.01 -1.55
C ARG A 371 35.25 -4.67 -1.18
N SER A 372 34.49 -3.58 -1.30
CA SER A 372 34.97 -2.24 -0.94
C SER A 372 35.37 -2.17 0.54
N ALA A 373 34.63 -2.84 1.44
CA ALA A 373 34.97 -2.88 2.86
C ALA A 373 36.28 -3.63 3.12
N MET A 374 36.53 -4.74 2.42
CA MET A 374 37.77 -5.51 2.53
C MET A 374 38.99 -4.72 2.06
N GLU A 375 38.87 -3.99 0.94
CA GLU A 375 39.96 -3.15 0.40
C GLU A 375 40.35 -2.01 1.35
N VAL A 376 39.37 -1.40 2.04
CA VAL A 376 39.61 -0.37 3.05
C VAL A 376 40.29 -0.94 4.30
N THR A 377 39.97 -2.16 4.72
CA THR A 377 40.63 -2.80 5.87
C THR A 377 42.03 -3.34 5.58
N ALA A 378 42.39 -3.50 4.30
CA ALA A 378 43.69 -4.00 3.86
C ALA A 378 44.72 -2.89 3.56
N SER A 379 44.27 -1.62 3.55
CA SER A 379 45.10 -0.41 3.36
C SER A 379 45.32 0.28 4.70
#